data_AF-A0A060BWS1-F1
#
_entry.id   AF-A0A060BWS1-F1
#
_cell.length_a   1.000
_cell.length_b   1.000
_cell.length_c   1.000
_cell.angle_alpha   90.00
_cell.angle_beta   90.00
_cell.angle_gamma   90.00
#
_symmetry.space_group_name_H-M   'P 1'
#
loop_
_entity.id
_entity.type
_entity.pdbx_description
1 polymer ?
#
loop_
_entity_poly.entity_id
_entity_poly.type
_entity_poly.pdbx_seq_one_letter_code
_entity_poly.pdbx_strand_id
1 'polypeptide(L)' 'MKTYINYGFEWNDGAGERIPAWSRRVVQDEQTKIFSAQVWSPKKSYTFKIDHFVPKT' A
#
# COMPACT_ATOMS: atom_id res chain seq x y z
N MET A 1 2.89 -13.16 -10.28
CA MET A 1 2.31 -13.34 -8.93
C MET A 1 2.01 -11.97 -8.35
N LYS A 2 0.73 -11.60 -8.18
CA LYS A 2 0.33 -10.39 -7.45
C LYS A 2 0.06 -10.80 -6.00
N THR A 3 1.04 -10.56 -5.12
CA THR A 3 0.91 -10.90 -3.70
C THR A 3 0.21 -9.74 -2.99
N TYR A 4 -1.04 -9.96 -2.59
CA TYR A 4 -1.79 -9.06 -1.70
C TYR A 4 -1.61 -9.54 -0.26
N ILE A 5 -1.52 -8.62 0.69
CA ILE A 5 -1.29 -8.92 2.11
C ILE A 5 -2.38 -8.26 2.95
N ASN A 6 -3.14 -9.08 3.68
CA ASN A 6 -4.10 -8.62 4.69
C ASN A 6 -3.69 -9.22 6.04
N TYR A 7 -3.67 -8.39 7.09
CA TYR A 7 -3.46 -8.87 8.45
C TYR A 7 -4.83 -9.08 9.10
N GLY A 8 -5.13 -10.31 9.52
CA GLY A 8 -6.30 -10.62 10.32
C GLY A 8 -6.08 -10.23 11.77
N PHE A 9 -7.05 -9.55 12.36
CA PHE A 9 -7.11 -9.29 13.80
C PHE A 9 -8.36 -9.96 14.35
N GLU A 10 -8.19 -10.78 15.38
CA GLU A 10 -9.28 -11.39 16.14
C GLU A 10 -9.38 -10.68 17.49
N TRP A 11 -10.57 -10.22 17.85
CA TRP A 11 -10.91 -9.77 19.19
C TRP A 11 -12.09 -10.60 19.71
N ASN A 12 -12.39 -10.52 21.00
CA ASN A 12 -13.33 -11.41 21.70
C ASN A 12 -14.75 -11.50 21.10
N ASP A 13 -15.11 -10.60 20.18
CA ASP A 13 -16.45 -10.51 19.59
C ASP A 13 -16.42 -10.43 18.05
N GLY A 14 -15.30 -10.78 17.41
CA GLY A 14 -15.21 -10.84 15.95
C GLY A 14 -13.80 -10.76 15.38
N ALA A 15 -13.71 -10.96 14.06
CA ALA A 15 -12.49 -10.78 13.30
C ALA A 15 -12.66 -9.65 12.28
N GLY A 16 -11.58 -8.94 11.99
CA GLY A 16 -11.56 -7.92 10.94
C GLY A 16 -10.24 -7.92 10.18
N GLU A 17 -10.32 -7.86 8.86
CA GLU A 17 -9.15 -7.59 8.02
C GLU A 17 -8.82 -6.09 8.06
N ARG A 18 -7.53 -5.76 8.15
CA ARG A 18 -7.05 -4.39 8.07
C ARG A 18 -5.84 -4.30 7.14
N ILE A 19 -5.77 -3.17 6.44
CA ILE A 19 -4.58 -2.77 5.71
C ILE A 19 -3.50 -2.40 6.74
N PRO A 20 -2.27 -2.93 6.61
CA PRO A 20 -1.17 -2.57 7.51
C PRO A 20 -0.92 -1.07 7.47
N ALA A 21 -0.78 -0.44 8.65
CA ALA A 21 -0.56 1.01 8.78
C ALA A 21 0.69 1.50 8.01
N TRP A 22 1.68 0.64 7.86
CA TRP A 22 2.96 0.92 7.19
C TRP A 22 2.99 0.47 5.72
N SER A 23 1.82 0.26 5.10
CA SER A 23 1.72 -0.12 3.69
C SER A 23 2.31 0.95 2.79
N ARG A 24 3.25 0.55 1.92
CA ARG A 24 3.86 1.44 0.92
C ARG A 24 3.01 1.68 -0.32
N ARG A 25 2.04 0.79 -0.57
CA ARG A 25 1.09 0.89 -1.69
C ARG A 25 -0.21 0.16 -1.37
N VAL A 26 -1.32 0.79 -1.73
CA VAL A 26 -2.65 0.20 -1.76
C VAL A 26 -3.22 0.24 -3.18
N VAL A 27 -4.08 -0.70 -3.51
CA VAL A 27 -4.80 -0.76 -4.79
C VAL A 27 -6.28 -0.88 -4.49
N GLN A 28 -7.09 -0.06 -5.15
CA GLN A 28 -8.54 -0.17 -5.09
C GLN A 28 -9.04 -1.10 -6.19
N ASP A 29 -9.94 -2.01 -5.83
CA ASP A 29 -10.67 -2.80 -6.80
C ASP A 29 -11.80 -1.96 -7.43
N GLU A 30 -11.89 -1.98 -8.76
CA GLU A 30 -12.82 -1.10 -9.48
C GLU A 30 -14.29 -1.46 -9.26
N GLN A 31 -14.60 -2.74 -9.00
CA GLN A 31 -15.98 -3.23 -8.89
C GLN A 31 -16.49 -3.17 -7.46
N THR A 32 -15.71 -3.69 -6.51
CA THR A 32 -16.08 -3.76 -5.09
C THR A 32 -15.72 -2.50 -4.31
N LYS A 33 -14.86 -1.64 -4.88
CA LYS A 33 -14.30 -0.44 -4.25
C LYS A 33 -13.49 -0.71 -2.98
N ILE A 34 -13.19 -1.97 -2.67
CA ILE A 34 -12.36 -2.39 -1.55
C ILE A 34 -10.89 -2.05 -1.84
N PHE A 35 -10.17 -1.61 -0.81
CA PHE A 35 -8.73 -1.39 -0.87
C PHE A 35 -7.99 -2.61 -0.35
N SER A 36 -6.93 -3.00 -1.06
CA SER A 36 -6.02 -4.08 -0.66
C SER A 36 -4.59 -3.58 -0.62
N ALA A 37 -3.82 -3.99 0.38
CA ALA A 37 -2.40 -3.68 0.43
C ALA A 37 -1.63 -4.54 -0.58
N GLN A 38 -0.72 -3.90 -1.32
CA GLN A 38 0.14 -4.60 -2.25
C GLN A 38 1.59 -4.48 -1.81
N VAL A 39 2.29 -5.63 -1.78
CA VAL A 39 3.73 -5.64 -1.54
C VAL A 39 4.40 -4.79 -2.60
N TRP A 40 5.02 -3.69 -2.16
CA TRP A 40 5.71 -2.75 -3.04
C TRP A 40 7.22 -3.01 -3.00
N SER A 41 7.70 -3.73 -4.01
CA SER A 41 9.12 -4.00 -4.25
C SER A 41 9.42 -3.93 -5.76
N PRO A 42 9.41 -2.73 -6.37
CA PRO A 42 9.62 -2.59 -7.81
C PRO A 42 11.05 -3.03 -8.18
N LYS A 43 11.21 -3.68 -9.34
CA LYS A 43 12.53 -4.14 -9.84
C LYS A 43 13.50 -2.98 -10.09
N LYS A 44 12.98 -1.82 -10.48
CA LYS A 44 13.74 -0.58 -10.68
C LYS A 44 13.11 0.50 -9.81
N SER A 45 13.85 0.96 -8.80
CA SER A 45 13.45 2.12 -7.99
C SER A 45 13.60 3.41 -8.80
N TYR A 46 12.77 4.40 -8.50
CA TYR A 46 12.95 5.74 -9.05
C TYR A 46 14.12 6.43 -8.36
N THR A 47 14.99 7.05 -9.16
CA THR A 47 16.06 7.94 -8.68
C THR A 47 15.62 9.37 -8.91
N PHE A 48 15.65 10.19 -7.85
CA PHE A 48 15.40 11.62 -7.97
C PHE A 48 16.41 12.24 -8.93
N LYS A 49 15.92 13.13 -9.82
CA LYS A 49 16.75 13.73 -10.88
C LYS A 49 17.43 15.04 -10.48
N ILE A 50 16.96 15.67 -9.39
CA ILE A 50 17.39 16.99 -8.93
C ILE A 50 17.73 16.85 -7.45
N ASP A 51 18.99 17.05 -7.09
CA ASP A 51 19.46 16.90 -5.71
C ASP A 51 19.03 18.09 -4.82
N HIS A 52 18.93 19.28 -5.41
CA HIS A 52 18.55 20.52 -4.74
C HIS A 52 17.31 21.13 -5.40
N PHE A 53 16.17 20.47 -5.22
CA PHE A 53 14.91 21.00 -5.73
C PHE A 53 14.51 22.27 -4.97
N VAL A 54 14.36 23.37 -5.70
CA VAL A 54 13.80 24.63 -5.20
C VAL A 54 12.46 24.87 -5.88
N PRO A 55 11.32 24.76 -5.18
CA PRO A 55 10.01 25.02 -5.77
C PRO A 55 9.90 26.51 -6.14
N LYS A 56 9.45 26.80 -7.35
CA LYS A 56 8.94 28.14 -7.70
C LYS A 56 7.46 28.18 -7.36
N THR A 57 7.11 29.00 -6.38
CA THR A 57 5.72 29.38 -6.04
C THR A 57 5.20 30.45 -6.98
#